data_AF-A0A538Q9Q0-F1
#
_entry.id   AF-A0A538Q9Q0-F1
#
_cell.length_a   1.000
_cell.length_b   1.000
_cell.length_c   1.000
_cell.angle_alpha   90.00
_cell.angle_beta   90.00
_cell.angle_gamma   90.00
#
_symmetry.space_group_name_H-M   'P 1'
#
loop_
_entity.id
_entity.type
_entity.pdbx_description
1 polymer ?
#
loop_
_entity_poly.entity_id
_entity_poly.type
_entity_poly.pdbx_seq_one_letter_code
_entity_poly.pdbx_strand_id
1 'polypeptide(L)'
;MTAKSDRSYKRSWKNLLINKRYQLRFTLFMVGISALLMAGLGIWVMAVANETTKVSKTSVRGDACPKLRAVDPNASADEEEPIPPPPMRLEERGSAAPAAPATPPSQPAPAAPPPGDGERHVRVQIDESSMTLTTPPPAMHRVPPPDPDRIAAHWVCELRQVATLDRLERGRLLILWVMIATGVALVLGLAIYGIKMTHRVAGPLFKVSLYLSKMREGRFDKVYNLRKGDQLVDFYDQFKLAHGGVVAMQQADITRLTAVIAAAEAEGLGQHPVVAELRELARRKERSIE
;
A
#
# COMPACT_ATOMS: atom_id res chain seq x y z
N MET A 1 -5.71 60.16 10.55
CA MET A 1 -6.00 58.94 9.76
C MET A 1 -5.62 57.73 10.60
N THR A 2 -6.57 56.92 11.06
CA THR A 2 -6.30 55.72 11.87
C THR A 2 -6.71 54.47 11.10
N ALA A 3 -5.73 53.59 10.83
CA ALA A 3 -5.94 52.38 10.03
C ALA A 3 -6.81 51.37 10.79
N LYS A 4 -7.88 50.89 10.16
CA LYS A 4 -8.76 49.86 10.71
C LYS A 4 -8.11 48.49 10.50
N SER A 5 -7.73 47.82 11.59
CA SER A 5 -7.17 46.46 11.54
C SER A 5 -8.24 45.47 11.06
N ASP A 6 -8.01 44.86 9.89
CA ASP A 6 -8.85 43.77 9.38
C ASP A 6 -8.67 42.52 10.23
N ARG A 7 -9.63 42.27 11.12
CA ARG A 7 -9.74 41.01 11.85
C ARG A 7 -10.11 39.89 10.89
N SER A 8 -9.08 39.28 10.30
CA SER A 8 -9.19 38.08 9.45
C SER A 8 -10.10 37.04 10.11
N TYR A 9 -11.28 36.86 9.52
CA TYR A 9 -12.33 35.99 10.04
C TYR A 9 -11.90 34.54 9.92
N LYS A 10 -11.34 33.99 11.00
CA LYS A 10 -10.95 32.59 11.13
C LYS A 10 -12.18 31.69 11.03
N ARG A 11 -12.60 31.35 9.80
CA ARG A 11 -13.55 30.24 9.55
C ARG A 11 -12.93 28.97 10.15
N SER A 12 -13.46 28.58 11.31
CA SER A 12 -13.06 27.36 12.01
C SER A 12 -13.10 26.19 11.04
N TRP A 13 -11.99 25.45 10.94
CA TRP A 13 -11.86 24.26 10.08
C TRP A 13 -12.96 23.21 10.35
N LYS A 14 -13.56 23.24 11.55
CA LYS A 14 -14.72 22.41 11.92
C LYS A 14 -15.92 22.62 10.98
N ASN A 15 -16.07 23.80 10.38
CA ASN A 15 -17.14 24.12 9.42
C ASN A 15 -16.73 23.91 7.94
N LEU A 16 -15.52 23.37 7.66
CA LEU A 16 -15.15 22.93 6.31
C LEU A 16 -15.66 21.50 6.02
N LEU A 17 -15.95 20.72 7.06
CA LEU A 17 -16.44 19.34 7.01
C LEU A 17 -17.97 19.27 6.93
N ILE A 18 -18.56 20.01 5.98
CA ILE A 18 -20.02 20.14 5.79
C ILE A 18 -20.73 18.78 5.61
N ASN A 19 -20.03 17.74 5.16
CA ASN A 19 -20.59 16.38 5.16
C ASN A 19 -19.53 15.32 5.50
N LYS A 20 -19.06 15.35 6.76
CA LYS A 20 -18.02 14.45 7.30
C LYS A 20 -18.27 12.96 7.01
N ARG A 21 -19.53 12.52 6.93
CA ARG A 21 -19.89 11.11 6.64
C ARG A 21 -19.55 10.68 5.21
N TYR A 22 -19.79 11.51 4.20
CA TYR A 22 -19.54 11.14 2.79
C TYR A 22 -18.06 11.20 2.45
N GLN A 23 -17.39 12.30 2.82
CA GLN A 23 -15.96 12.48 2.57
C GLN A 23 -15.13 11.39 3.24
N LEU A 24 -15.40 11.09 4.53
CA LEU A 24 -14.65 10.08 5.27
C LEU A 24 -14.90 8.66 4.73
N ARG A 25 -16.14 8.30 4.34
CA ARG A 25 -16.44 6.99 3.75
C ARG A 25 -15.67 6.76 2.45
N PHE A 26 -15.68 7.72 1.53
CA PHE A 26 -14.96 7.58 0.27
C PHE A 26 -13.45 7.51 0.47
N THR A 27 -12.87 8.43 1.28
CA THR A 27 -11.42 8.40 1.54
C THR A 27 -10.99 7.14 2.28
N LEU A 28 -11.77 6.65 3.24
CA LEU A 28 -11.45 5.44 4.00
C LEU A 28 -11.54 4.18 3.12
N PHE A 29 -12.50 4.11 2.20
CA PHE A 29 -12.58 3.04 1.22
C PHE A 29 -11.38 3.05 0.25
N MET A 30 -11.04 4.21 -0.31
CA MET A 30 -9.90 4.37 -1.23
C MET A 30 -8.55 4.07 -0.56
N VAL A 31 -8.33 4.60 0.65
CA VAL A 31 -7.14 4.32 1.47
C VAL A 31 -7.11 2.85 1.91
N GLY A 32 -8.25 2.27 2.29
CA GLY A 32 -8.36 0.86 2.67
C GLY A 32 -7.97 -0.10 1.56
N ILE A 33 -8.48 0.12 0.34
CA ILE A 33 -8.07 -0.65 -0.85
C ILE A 33 -6.58 -0.44 -1.14
N SER A 34 -6.09 0.80 -1.09
CA SER A 34 -4.67 1.10 -1.32
C SER A 34 -3.75 0.39 -0.31
N ALA A 35 -4.14 0.39 0.97
CA ALA A 35 -3.41 -0.30 2.04
C ALA A 35 -3.47 -1.84 1.88
N LEU A 36 -4.61 -2.40 1.46
CA LEU A 36 -4.74 -3.84 1.18
C LEU A 36 -3.86 -4.26 -0.01
N LEU A 37 -3.87 -3.50 -1.11
CA LEU A 37 -3.01 -3.75 -2.27
C LEU A 37 -1.52 -3.61 -1.91
N MET A 38 -1.15 -2.62 -1.09
CA MET A 38 0.22 -2.49 -0.57
C MET A 38 0.62 -3.64 0.35
N ALA A 39 -0.28 -4.11 1.22
CA ALA A 39 0.01 -5.26 2.08
C ALA A 39 0.20 -6.52 1.24
N GLY A 40 -0.67 -6.77 0.24
CA GLY A 40 -0.54 -7.91 -0.67
C GLY A 40 0.76 -7.89 -1.48
N LEU A 41 1.08 -6.77 -2.11
CA LEU A 41 2.35 -6.59 -2.83
C LEU A 41 3.56 -6.69 -1.90
N GLY A 42 3.51 -6.08 -0.71
CA GLY A 42 4.59 -6.13 0.27
C GLY A 42 4.86 -7.54 0.79
N ILE A 43 3.82 -8.32 1.06
CA ILE A 43 3.94 -9.75 1.45
C ILE A 43 4.56 -10.55 0.31
N TRP A 44 4.11 -10.35 -0.93
CA TRP A 44 4.65 -11.05 -2.10
C TRP A 44 6.13 -10.71 -2.36
N VAL A 45 6.49 -9.42 -2.35
CA VAL A 45 7.89 -8.97 -2.48
C VAL A 45 8.75 -9.54 -1.36
N MET A 46 8.25 -9.58 -0.11
CA MET A 46 9.00 -10.14 1.01
C MET A 46 9.19 -11.66 0.89
N ALA A 47 8.23 -12.39 0.32
CA ALA A 47 8.40 -13.82 0.01
C ALA A 47 9.55 -14.04 -0.99
N VAL A 48 9.54 -13.32 -2.11
CA VAL A 48 10.61 -13.38 -3.13
C VAL A 48 11.97 -12.94 -2.56
N ALA A 49 12.01 -11.92 -1.70
CA ALA A 49 13.23 -11.47 -1.05
C ALA A 49 13.78 -12.49 -0.03
N ASN A 50 12.93 -13.28 0.62
CA ASN A 50 13.37 -14.33 1.54
C ASN A 50 14.00 -15.51 0.79
N GLU A 51 13.50 -15.87 -0.39
CA GLU A 51 14.08 -16.93 -1.23
C GLU A 51 15.50 -16.59 -1.70
N THR A 52 15.69 -15.38 -2.24
CA THR A 52 17.02 -14.91 -2.68
C THR A 52 18.00 -14.79 -1.51
N THR A 53 17.55 -14.26 -0.37
CA THR A 53 18.37 -14.18 0.86
C THR A 53 18.80 -15.56 1.35
N LYS A 54 17.95 -16.60 1.23
CA LYS A 54 18.28 -17.96 1.64
C LYS A 54 19.45 -18.51 0.82
N VAL A 55 19.41 -18.36 -0.51
CA VAL A 55 20.49 -18.80 -1.40
C VAL A 55 21.81 -18.08 -1.06
N SER A 56 21.79 -16.75 -0.89
CA SER A 56 22.98 -15.99 -0.51
C SER A 56 23.58 -16.43 0.84
N LYS A 57 22.74 -16.67 1.86
CA LYS A 57 23.20 -17.16 3.17
C LYS A 57 23.76 -18.58 3.10
N THR A 58 23.20 -19.46 2.27
CA THR A 58 23.74 -20.81 2.05
C THR A 58 25.07 -20.75 1.32
N SER A 59 25.24 -19.87 0.32
CA SER A 59 26.52 -19.70 -0.40
C SER A 59 27.65 -19.30 0.56
N VAL A 60 27.45 -18.26 1.38
CA VAL A 60 28.47 -17.78 2.34
C VAL A 60 28.82 -18.83 3.40
N ARG A 61 27.90 -19.76 3.71
CA ARG A 61 28.15 -20.92 4.59
C ARG A 61 28.77 -22.12 3.88
N GLY A 62 28.68 -22.18 2.55
CA GLY A 62 29.27 -23.22 1.70
C GLY A 62 30.75 -22.96 1.39
N ASP A 63 31.19 -21.70 1.46
CA ASP A 63 32.59 -21.31 1.41
C ASP A 63 33.34 -21.88 2.63
N ALA A 64 33.90 -23.08 2.51
CA ALA A 64 34.57 -23.75 3.62
C ALA A 64 35.86 -23.01 4.03
N CYS A 65 35.90 -22.51 5.27
CA CYS A 65 37.16 -22.03 5.84
C CYS A 65 38.18 -23.17 5.98
N PRO A 66 39.50 -22.87 5.95
CA PRO A 66 40.54 -23.89 6.10
C PRO A 66 40.28 -24.74 7.34
N LYS A 67 40.12 -26.06 7.19
CA LYS A 67 39.89 -26.94 8.35
C LYS A 67 41.12 -26.89 9.25
N LEU A 68 40.93 -26.52 10.51
CA LEU A 68 41.92 -26.81 11.55
C LEU A 68 42.06 -28.34 11.59
N ARG A 69 43.30 -28.84 11.50
CA ARG A 69 43.56 -30.28 11.66
C ARG A 69 43.14 -30.63 13.08
N ALA A 70 42.07 -31.41 13.24
CA ALA A 70 41.69 -31.91 14.54
C ALA A 70 42.89 -32.69 15.11
N VAL A 71 43.22 -32.43 16.38
CA VAL A 71 44.15 -33.29 17.12
C VAL A 71 43.35 -34.51 17.52
N ASP A 72 43.09 -35.38 16.54
CA ASP A 72 42.54 -36.71 16.79
C ASP A 72 43.62 -37.52 17.51
N PRO A 73 43.43 -37.92 18.78
CA PRO A 73 44.46 -38.64 19.54
C PRO A 73 44.73 -40.05 18.99
N ASN A 74 43.90 -40.52 18.05
CA ASN A 74 43.96 -41.85 17.43
C ASN A 74 44.11 -41.83 15.89
N ALA A 75 44.37 -40.67 15.25
CA ALA A 75 44.53 -40.62 13.79
C ALA A 75 45.90 -41.18 13.36
N SER A 76 45.91 -42.41 12.86
CA SER A 76 47.05 -42.99 12.13
C SER A 76 47.30 -42.22 10.83
N ALA A 77 48.55 -41.84 10.58
CA ALA A 77 48.93 -40.96 9.48
C ALA A 77 49.20 -41.73 8.18
N ASP A 78 48.15 -42.25 7.54
CA ASP A 78 48.21 -42.93 6.23
C ASP A 78 47.02 -42.54 5.31
N GLU A 79 46.79 -41.24 5.13
CA GLU A 79 45.90 -40.73 4.06
C GLU A 79 46.36 -39.32 3.62
N GLU A 80 47.21 -39.28 2.58
CA GLU A 80 47.66 -38.03 1.95
C GLU A 80 46.69 -37.66 0.81
N GLU A 81 45.66 -36.87 1.14
CA GLU A 81 44.61 -36.47 0.20
C GLU A 81 45.18 -35.54 -0.91
N PRO A 82 44.99 -35.84 -2.21
CA PRO A 82 45.60 -35.07 -3.29
C PRO A 82 45.08 -33.63 -3.37
N ILE A 83 46.00 -32.68 -3.61
CA ILE A 83 45.68 -31.26 -3.79
C ILE A 83 44.70 -31.08 -4.98
N PRO A 84 43.48 -30.57 -4.77
CA PRO A 84 42.58 -30.27 -5.88
C PRO A 84 43.11 -29.06 -6.68
N PRO A 85 43.01 -29.06 -8.02
CA PRO A 85 43.47 -27.95 -8.84
C PRO A 85 42.69 -26.66 -8.55
N PRO A 86 43.30 -25.48 -8.76
CA PRO A 86 42.66 -24.21 -8.45
C PRO A 86 41.38 -24.00 -9.28
N PRO A 87 40.33 -23.40 -8.69
CA PRO A 87 39.09 -23.14 -9.42
C PRO A 87 39.36 -22.15 -10.56
N MET A 88 39.06 -22.56 -11.80
CA MET A 88 39.10 -21.64 -12.94
C MET A 88 38.08 -20.52 -12.72
N ARG A 89 38.56 -19.28 -12.67
CA ARG A 89 37.70 -18.09 -12.68
C ARG A 89 37.02 -18.00 -14.04
N LEU A 90 35.69 -18.11 -14.08
CA LEU A 90 34.95 -17.57 -15.22
C LEU A 90 34.99 -16.04 -15.14
N GLU A 91 35.50 -15.40 -16.19
CA GLU A 91 35.34 -13.95 -16.37
C GLU A 91 33.90 -13.63 -16.78
N GLU A 92 33.26 -12.71 -16.07
CA GLU A 92 32.05 -12.06 -16.56
C GLU A 92 32.40 -11.08 -17.69
N ARG A 93 32.09 -11.45 -18.94
CA ARG A 93 31.86 -10.48 -20.02
C ARG A 93 30.37 -10.24 -20.16
N GLY A 94 29.90 -9.08 -19.69
CA GLY A 94 28.51 -8.69 -19.88
C GLY A 94 28.21 -8.25 -21.32
N SER A 95 26.97 -8.49 -21.79
CA SER A 95 26.11 -7.47 -22.42
C SER A 95 24.77 -8.07 -22.90
N ALA A 96 23.70 -7.28 -22.74
CA ALA A 96 22.42 -7.27 -23.48
C ALA A 96 21.50 -8.53 -23.55
N ALA A 97 20.22 -8.25 -23.30
CA ALA A 97 19.03 -9.06 -23.63
C ALA A 97 18.67 -8.93 -25.16
N PRO A 98 17.60 -9.53 -25.73
CA PRO A 98 16.44 -10.16 -25.08
C PRO A 98 15.82 -11.42 -25.76
N ALA A 99 14.60 -11.77 -25.28
CA ALA A 99 13.53 -12.55 -25.91
C ALA A 99 13.32 -14.02 -25.47
N ALA A 100 12.04 -14.33 -25.24
CA ALA A 100 11.43 -15.64 -24.96
C ALA A 100 10.86 -16.25 -26.28
N PRO A 101 10.07 -17.36 -26.32
CA PRO A 101 9.55 -18.22 -25.25
C PRO A 101 9.63 -19.76 -25.53
N ALA A 102 9.08 -20.60 -24.63
CA ALA A 102 8.09 -21.68 -24.91
C ALA A 102 8.21 -22.98 -24.06
N THR A 103 7.35 -23.09 -23.03
CA THR A 103 6.41 -24.21 -22.75
C THR A 103 6.93 -25.66 -22.46
N PRO A 104 6.10 -26.66 -22.05
CA PRO A 104 6.27 -27.36 -20.76
C PRO A 104 6.44 -28.90 -20.88
N PRO A 105 6.50 -29.70 -19.78
CA PRO A 105 5.32 -30.16 -19.01
C PRO A 105 5.59 -30.15 -17.47
N SER A 106 4.89 -30.78 -16.52
CA SER A 106 3.74 -31.73 -16.51
C SER A 106 2.90 -31.59 -15.20
N GLN A 107 2.06 -32.58 -14.86
CA GLN A 107 1.17 -32.65 -13.68
C GLN A 107 1.70 -33.55 -12.53
N PRO A 108 1.17 -33.41 -11.29
CA PRO A 108 1.43 -34.33 -10.16
C PRO A 108 0.21 -35.21 -9.76
N ALA A 109 0.44 -36.51 -9.45
CA ALA A 109 -0.43 -37.43 -8.66
C ALA A 109 0.12 -38.90 -8.72
N PRO A 110 -0.28 -39.86 -7.86
CA PRO A 110 -0.61 -39.77 -6.42
C PRO A 110 -0.07 -40.92 -5.51
N ALA A 111 -0.04 -40.65 -4.20
CA ALA A 111 -0.36 -41.54 -3.04
C ALA A 111 0.36 -42.89 -2.68
N ALA A 112 0.58 -43.03 -1.35
CA ALA A 112 0.60 -44.26 -0.50
C ALA A 112 1.83 -45.20 -0.51
N PRO A 113 1.99 -46.10 0.51
CA PRO A 113 1.89 -45.93 1.97
C PRO A 113 3.19 -46.40 2.70
N PRO A 114 3.33 -46.28 4.05
CA PRO A 114 4.57 -46.66 4.73
C PRO A 114 4.60 -48.14 5.19
N PRO A 115 5.75 -48.84 5.03
CA PRO A 115 6.22 -49.84 5.98
C PRO A 115 7.15 -49.15 7.01
N GLY A 116 7.25 -49.55 8.27
CA GLY A 116 6.82 -50.79 8.92
C GLY A 116 7.89 -51.10 9.97
N ASP A 117 7.53 -51.15 11.25
CA ASP A 117 8.49 -51.21 12.34
C ASP A 117 9.34 -52.49 12.30
N GLY A 118 10.67 -52.31 12.31
CA GLY A 118 11.64 -53.39 12.32
C GLY A 118 12.66 -53.19 13.44
N GLU A 119 12.51 -53.93 14.53
CA GLU A 119 13.44 -53.93 15.66
C GLU A 119 14.84 -54.37 15.21
N ARG A 120 15.79 -53.43 15.19
CA ARG A 120 17.20 -53.75 14.93
C ARG A 120 17.85 -54.29 16.21
N HIS A 121 17.74 -55.60 16.43
CA HIS A 121 18.57 -56.29 17.40
C HIS A 121 20.05 -56.23 16.99
N VAL A 122 20.82 -55.39 17.66
CA VAL A 122 22.29 -55.37 17.54
C VAL A 122 22.84 -56.61 18.25
N ARG A 123 23.21 -57.65 17.48
CA ARG A 123 24.07 -58.72 18.00
C ARG A 123 25.49 -58.20 18.13
N VAL A 124 25.91 -57.93 19.36
CA VAL A 124 27.34 -57.77 19.69
C VAL A 124 27.94 -59.18 19.75
N GLN A 125 28.75 -59.55 18.75
CA GLN A 125 29.67 -60.68 18.91
C GLN A 125 30.80 -60.23 19.84
N ILE A 126 30.97 -60.95 20.95
CA ILE A 126 32.14 -60.84 21.80
C ILE A 126 33.05 -61.99 21.37
N ASP A 127 33.99 -61.70 20.47
CA ASP A 127 35.02 -62.67 20.09
C ASP A 127 35.97 -62.92 21.29
N GLU A 128 36.47 -64.15 21.38
CA GLU A 128 37.25 -64.60 22.53
C GLU A 128 38.58 -63.83 22.66
N SER A 129 38.84 -63.33 23.87
CA SER A 129 39.98 -62.47 24.17
C SER A 129 41.33 -63.22 24.11
N SER A 130 41.92 -63.34 22.92
CA SER A 130 43.33 -63.76 22.81
C SER A 130 44.24 -62.63 23.28
N MET A 131 44.93 -62.79 24.41
CA MET A 131 45.97 -61.87 24.87
C MET A 131 47.25 -62.02 24.02
N THR A 132 47.25 -61.46 22.83
CA THR A 132 48.49 -61.24 22.07
C THR A 132 49.23 -60.06 22.69
N LEU A 133 50.39 -60.32 23.31
CA LEU A 133 51.30 -59.28 23.77
C LEU A 133 51.91 -58.56 22.55
N THR A 134 51.20 -57.55 22.05
CA THR A 134 51.71 -56.65 21.01
C THR A 134 52.92 -55.90 21.57
N THR A 135 54.06 -56.04 20.91
CA THR A 135 55.28 -55.30 21.23
C THR A 135 55.03 -53.79 21.22
N PRO A 136 55.72 -53.01 22.07
CA PRO A 136 55.49 -51.57 22.16
C PRO A 136 55.72 -50.90 20.79
N PRO A 137 54.81 -50.01 20.34
CA PRO A 137 54.89 -49.45 19.00
C PRO A 137 56.19 -48.64 18.80
N PRO A 138 56.79 -48.71 17.59
CA PRO A 138 57.99 -47.94 17.31
C PRO A 138 57.69 -46.43 17.40
N ALA A 139 58.47 -45.74 18.22
CA ALA A 139 58.55 -44.28 18.39
C ALA A 139 57.20 -43.51 18.38
N MET A 140 56.81 -42.94 19.53
CA MET A 140 55.74 -41.93 19.61
C MET A 140 55.87 -40.92 18.46
N HIS A 141 54.95 -40.99 17.51
CA HIS A 141 54.96 -40.10 16.37
C HIS A 141 54.73 -38.68 16.90
N ARG A 142 55.77 -37.84 16.89
CA ARG A 142 55.66 -36.47 17.38
C ARG A 142 54.66 -35.75 16.49
N VAL A 143 53.45 -35.52 17.00
CA VAL A 143 52.47 -34.66 16.35
C VAL A 143 53.18 -33.33 16.05
N PRO A 144 53.30 -32.93 14.77
CA PRO A 144 53.96 -31.68 14.44
C PRO A 144 53.21 -30.53 15.12
N PRO A 145 53.91 -29.48 15.60
CA PRO A 145 53.25 -28.36 16.24
C PRO A 145 52.21 -27.75 15.30
N PRO A 146 51.07 -27.26 15.83
CA PRO A 146 50.00 -26.72 15.00
C PRO A 146 50.51 -25.53 14.20
N ASP A 147 50.24 -25.57 12.89
CA ASP A 147 50.61 -24.55 11.92
C ASP A 147 49.92 -23.20 12.27
N PRO A 148 50.67 -22.18 12.72
CA PRO A 148 50.08 -20.92 13.18
C PRO A 148 49.46 -20.12 12.04
N ASP A 149 49.96 -20.26 10.82
CA ASP A 149 49.45 -19.56 9.64
C ASP A 149 48.09 -20.15 9.22
N ARG A 150 47.91 -21.47 9.34
CA ARG A 150 46.58 -22.11 9.17
C ARG A 150 45.59 -21.66 10.23
N ILE A 151 46.00 -21.54 11.49
CA ILE A 151 45.13 -21.05 12.57
C ILE A 151 44.71 -19.60 12.27
N ALA A 152 45.66 -18.73 11.91
CA ALA A 152 45.37 -17.35 11.53
C ALA A 152 44.43 -17.26 10.31
N ALA A 153 44.67 -18.06 9.27
CA ALA A 153 43.83 -18.11 8.07
C ALA A 153 42.40 -18.57 8.36
N HIS A 154 42.21 -19.53 9.27
CA HIS A 154 40.89 -19.98 9.71
C HIS A 154 40.11 -18.85 10.40
N TRP A 155 40.68 -18.20 11.42
CA TRP A 155 40.00 -17.11 12.14
C TRP A 155 39.72 -15.90 11.26
N VAL A 156 40.64 -15.53 10.35
CA VAL A 156 40.42 -14.46 9.37
C VAL A 156 39.27 -14.80 8.41
N CYS A 157 39.11 -16.06 8.04
CA CYS A 157 37.99 -16.53 7.23
C CYS A 157 36.66 -16.42 7.99
N GLU A 158 36.57 -16.92 9.23
CA GLU A 158 35.34 -16.83 10.04
C GLU A 158 34.92 -15.37 10.28
N LEU A 159 35.86 -14.49 10.67
CA LEU A 159 35.60 -13.06 10.89
C LEU A 159 35.05 -12.38 9.62
N ARG A 160 35.56 -12.74 8.44
CA ARG A 160 35.05 -12.25 7.15
C ARG A 160 33.64 -12.77 6.87
N GLN A 161 33.33 -14.03 7.17
CA GLN A 161 31.96 -14.57 7.01
C GLN A 161 30.97 -13.87 7.93
N VAL A 162 31.30 -13.71 9.23
CA VAL A 162 30.46 -12.98 10.19
C VAL A 162 30.19 -11.56 9.71
N ALA A 163 31.23 -10.80 9.34
CA ALA A 163 31.09 -9.43 8.83
C ALA A 163 30.23 -9.34 7.54
N THR A 164 30.25 -10.39 6.72
CA THR A 164 29.46 -10.47 5.47
C THR A 164 27.99 -10.75 5.76
N LEU A 165 27.69 -11.69 6.68
CA LEU A 165 26.33 -11.96 7.15
C LEU A 165 25.71 -10.70 7.80
N ASP A 166 26.47 -10.02 8.65
CA ASP A 166 26.10 -8.75 9.29
C ASP A 166 25.73 -7.67 8.27
N ARG A 167 26.47 -7.58 7.16
CA ARG A 167 26.21 -6.63 6.07
C ARG A 167 24.93 -6.99 5.30
N LEU A 168 24.68 -8.28 5.06
CA LEU A 168 23.44 -8.78 4.43
C LEU A 168 22.22 -8.49 5.31
N GLU A 169 22.32 -8.68 6.63
CA GLU A 169 21.19 -8.44 7.55
C GLU A 169 20.88 -6.95 7.73
N ARG A 170 21.89 -6.10 7.88
CA ARG A 170 21.70 -4.63 7.86
C ARG A 170 21.11 -4.15 6.53
N GLY A 171 21.58 -4.69 5.40
CA GLY A 171 21.03 -4.40 4.08
C GLY A 171 19.55 -4.76 3.96
N ARG A 172 19.17 -5.98 4.39
CA ARG A 172 17.77 -6.44 4.41
C ARG A 172 16.87 -5.55 5.27
N LEU A 173 17.31 -5.19 6.47
CA LEU A 173 16.55 -4.31 7.36
C LEU A 173 16.39 -2.90 6.77
N LEU A 174 17.42 -2.35 6.13
CA LEU A 174 17.35 -1.05 5.46
C LEU A 174 16.35 -1.07 4.30
N ILE A 175 16.38 -2.10 3.43
CA ILE A 175 15.42 -2.25 2.33
C ILE A 175 13.98 -2.34 2.87
N LEU A 176 13.76 -3.12 3.94
CA LEU A 176 12.45 -3.24 4.59
C LEU A 176 11.96 -1.89 5.16
N TRP A 177 12.82 -1.15 5.85
CA TRP A 177 12.47 0.19 6.36
C TRP A 177 12.17 1.20 5.26
N VAL A 178 12.95 1.19 4.17
CA VAL A 178 12.70 2.03 2.99
C VAL A 178 11.35 1.68 2.35
N MET A 179 11.05 0.40 2.16
CA MET A 179 9.77 -0.05 1.60
C MET A 179 8.58 0.40 2.47
N ILE A 180 8.67 0.22 3.80
CA ILE A 180 7.63 0.68 4.75
C ILE A 180 7.48 2.20 4.70
N ALA A 181 8.59 2.95 4.74
CA ALA A 181 8.56 4.41 4.71
C ALA A 181 7.93 4.95 3.40
N THR A 182 8.30 4.38 2.25
CA THR A 182 7.71 4.72 0.95
C THR A 182 6.22 4.36 0.91
N GLY A 183 5.83 3.20 1.43
CA GLY A 183 4.43 2.78 1.53
C GLY A 183 3.58 3.74 2.35
N VAL A 184 4.03 4.08 3.56
CA VAL A 184 3.38 5.05 4.45
C VAL A 184 3.31 6.44 3.79
N ALA A 185 4.40 6.91 3.17
CA ALA A 185 4.42 8.20 2.50
C ALA A 185 3.41 8.28 1.34
N LEU A 186 3.29 7.23 0.53
CA LEU A 186 2.30 7.15 -0.55
C LEU A 186 0.87 7.11 0.00
N VAL A 187 0.59 6.29 1.02
CA VAL A 187 -0.74 6.24 1.66
C VAL A 187 -1.15 7.61 2.21
N LEU A 188 -0.24 8.31 2.91
CA LEU A 188 -0.48 9.66 3.41
C LEU A 188 -0.68 10.67 2.26
N GLY A 189 0.12 10.59 1.20
CA GLY A 189 -0.01 11.42 0.01
C GLY A 189 -1.37 11.25 -0.68
N LEU A 190 -1.81 10.00 -0.89
CA LEU A 190 -3.13 9.67 -1.45
C LEU A 190 -4.27 10.13 -0.52
N ALA A 191 -4.13 10.00 0.80
CA ALA A 191 -5.14 10.48 1.74
C ALA A 191 -5.28 12.02 1.70
N ILE A 192 -4.17 12.76 1.71
CA ILE A 192 -4.15 14.22 1.59
C ILE A 192 -4.73 14.67 0.23
N TYR A 193 -4.33 14.01 -0.85
CA TYR A 193 -4.85 14.28 -2.19
C TYR A 193 -6.36 14.01 -2.28
N GLY A 194 -6.82 12.87 -1.76
CA GLY A 194 -8.24 12.49 -1.71
C GLY A 194 -9.08 13.52 -0.94
N ILE A 195 -8.61 13.97 0.22
CA ILE A 195 -9.27 15.04 1.01
C ILE A 195 -9.36 16.34 0.18
N LYS A 196 -8.27 16.76 -0.47
CA LYS A 196 -8.21 17.97 -1.30
C LYS A 196 -9.15 17.87 -2.51
N MET A 197 -9.19 16.71 -3.17
CA MET A 197 -10.07 16.42 -4.30
C MET A 197 -11.54 16.46 -3.87
N THR A 198 -11.91 15.76 -2.79
CA THR A 198 -13.30 15.73 -2.31
C THR A 198 -13.81 17.14 -1.95
N HIS A 199 -12.98 18.03 -1.39
CA HIS A 199 -13.40 19.40 -1.12
C HIS A 199 -13.78 20.20 -2.38
N ARG A 200 -13.11 19.98 -3.53
CA ARG A 200 -13.39 20.67 -4.80
C ARG A 200 -14.65 20.19 -5.52
N VAL A 201 -15.19 19.04 -5.12
CA VAL A 201 -16.37 18.40 -5.72
C VAL A 201 -17.58 18.46 -4.79
N ALA A 202 -17.40 18.14 -3.50
CA ALA A 202 -18.49 18.04 -2.54
C ALA A 202 -19.11 19.40 -2.16
N GLY A 203 -18.31 20.49 -2.16
CA GLY A 203 -18.80 21.84 -1.89
C GLY A 203 -19.87 22.30 -2.90
N PRO A 204 -19.56 22.28 -4.21
CA PRO A 204 -20.54 22.55 -5.26
C PRO A 204 -21.77 21.65 -5.21
N LEU A 205 -21.57 20.34 -5.07
CA LEU A 205 -22.66 19.36 -5.08
C LEU A 205 -23.64 19.58 -3.92
N PHE A 206 -23.13 19.88 -2.72
CA PHE A 206 -23.96 20.27 -1.58
C PHE A 206 -24.75 21.56 -1.85
N LYS A 207 -24.13 22.54 -2.50
CA LYS A 207 -24.79 23.82 -2.84
C LYS A 207 -25.93 23.61 -3.84
N VAL A 208 -25.75 22.77 -4.86
CA VAL A 208 -26.81 22.39 -5.81
C VAL A 208 -27.94 21.66 -5.10
N SER A 209 -27.63 20.69 -4.23
CA SER A 209 -28.63 19.98 -3.43
C SER A 209 -29.45 20.93 -2.53
N LEU A 210 -28.81 21.94 -1.94
CA LEU A 210 -29.50 22.96 -1.14
C LEU A 210 -30.52 23.77 -1.97
N TYR A 211 -30.12 24.27 -3.15
CA TYR A 211 -31.03 25.01 -4.02
C TYR A 211 -32.14 24.11 -4.62
N LEU A 212 -31.84 22.85 -4.95
CA LEU A 212 -32.86 21.87 -5.36
C LEU A 212 -33.90 21.63 -4.25
N SER A 213 -33.49 21.56 -2.98
CA SER A 213 -34.45 21.44 -1.87
C SER A 213 -35.33 22.68 -1.73
N LYS A 214 -34.77 23.88 -1.94
CA LYS A 214 -35.54 25.13 -1.93
C LYS A 214 -36.56 25.17 -3.07
N MET A 215 -36.17 24.84 -4.30
CA MET A 215 -37.10 24.78 -5.44
C MET A 215 -38.20 23.73 -5.22
N ARG A 216 -37.88 22.57 -4.64
CA ARG A 216 -38.85 21.54 -4.21
C ARG A 216 -39.85 22.07 -3.17
N GLU A 217 -39.42 23.00 -2.32
CA GLU A 217 -40.25 23.68 -1.32
C GLU A 217 -40.94 24.93 -1.88
N GLY A 218 -40.85 25.19 -3.20
CA GLY A 218 -41.43 26.37 -3.84
C GLY A 218 -40.75 27.68 -3.46
N ARG A 219 -39.43 27.67 -3.25
CA ARG A 219 -38.60 28.86 -2.99
C ARG A 219 -37.47 28.97 -4.01
N PHE A 220 -37.40 30.12 -4.68
CA PHE A 220 -36.52 30.37 -5.82
C PHE A 220 -35.46 31.45 -5.53
N ASP A 221 -34.87 31.40 -4.33
CA ASP A 221 -33.85 32.34 -3.85
C ASP A 221 -32.71 32.59 -4.87
N LYS A 222 -32.12 33.78 -4.78
CA LYS A 222 -30.95 34.17 -5.59
C LYS A 222 -29.80 33.15 -5.53
N VAL A 223 -29.42 32.63 -6.70
CA VAL A 223 -28.30 31.69 -6.86
C VAL A 223 -26.97 32.45 -7.00
N TYR A 224 -26.10 32.33 -5.99
CA TYR A 224 -24.77 32.94 -6.00
C TYR A 224 -23.75 32.10 -6.78
N ASN A 225 -22.67 32.71 -7.30
CA ASN A 225 -21.59 31.99 -7.99
C ASN A 225 -20.85 30.97 -7.11
N LEU A 226 -20.13 30.05 -7.76
CA LEU A 226 -19.30 29.01 -7.15
C LEU A 226 -17.93 29.57 -6.69
N ARG A 227 -17.13 28.80 -5.94
CA ARG A 227 -15.79 29.24 -5.55
C ARG A 227 -14.81 29.02 -6.70
N LYS A 228 -13.89 29.97 -6.91
CA LYS A 228 -12.77 29.81 -7.87
C LYS A 228 -11.94 28.57 -7.50
N GLY A 229 -11.77 27.65 -8.46
CA GLY A 229 -10.99 26.42 -8.31
C GLY A 229 -11.76 25.17 -7.86
N ASP A 230 -13.08 25.26 -7.74
CA ASP A 230 -13.97 24.09 -7.69
C ASP A 230 -14.02 23.41 -9.09
N GLN A 231 -14.36 22.11 -9.15
CA GLN A 231 -14.34 21.36 -10.42
C GLN A 231 -15.67 21.35 -11.17
N LEU A 232 -16.79 21.51 -10.47
CA LEU A 232 -18.15 21.47 -11.05
C LEU A 232 -18.64 22.86 -11.48
N VAL A 233 -17.76 23.73 -11.98
CA VAL A 233 -18.12 25.11 -12.38
C VAL A 233 -19.10 25.10 -13.54
N ASP A 234 -18.78 24.42 -14.63
CA ASP A 234 -19.62 24.41 -15.85
C ASP A 234 -21.01 23.80 -15.59
N PHE A 235 -21.04 22.69 -14.83
CA PHE A 235 -22.29 22.08 -14.34
C PHE A 235 -23.10 23.04 -13.46
N TYR A 236 -22.45 23.81 -12.60
CA TYR A 236 -23.11 24.78 -11.73
C TYR A 236 -23.66 25.98 -12.52
N ASP A 237 -22.97 26.39 -13.58
CA ASP A 237 -23.45 27.45 -14.48
C ASP A 237 -24.63 26.98 -15.34
N GLN A 238 -24.63 25.73 -15.82
CA GLN A 238 -25.83 25.11 -16.40
C GLN A 238 -27.00 25.06 -15.41
N PHE A 239 -26.76 24.66 -14.15
CA PHE A 239 -27.76 24.68 -13.09
C PHE A 239 -28.32 26.09 -12.84
N LYS A 240 -27.47 27.12 -12.80
CA LYS A 240 -27.89 28.53 -12.68
C LYS A 240 -28.78 28.98 -13.83
N LEU A 241 -28.44 28.61 -15.07
CA LEU A 241 -29.25 28.95 -16.25
C LEU A 241 -30.63 28.28 -16.17
N ALA A 242 -30.69 27.00 -15.80
CA ALA A 242 -31.95 26.29 -15.59
C ALA A 242 -32.81 26.93 -14.47
N HIS A 243 -32.21 27.23 -13.31
CA HIS A 243 -32.90 27.94 -12.23
C HIS A 243 -33.40 29.33 -12.67
N GLY A 244 -32.59 30.07 -13.44
CA GLY A 244 -32.98 31.37 -14.00
C GLY A 244 -34.20 31.25 -14.93
N GLY A 245 -34.26 30.19 -15.75
CA GLY A 245 -35.43 29.89 -16.59
C GLY A 245 -36.70 29.62 -15.77
N VAL A 246 -36.59 28.85 -14.68
CA VAL A 246 -37.74 28.58 -13.78
C VAL A 246 -38.22 29.86 -13.08
N VAL A 247 -37.31 30.71 -12.61
CA VAL A 247 -37.65 32.03 -12.03
C VAL A 247 -38.34 32.91 -13.07
N ALA A 248 -37.81 33.00 -14.29
CA ALA A 248 -38.40 33.79 -15.36
C ALA A 248 -39.82 33.31 -15.74
N MET A 249 -40.03 31.98 -15.76
CA MET A 249 -41.36 31.38 -15.97
C MET A 249 -42.33 31.75 -14.84
N GLN A 250 -41.91 31.62 -13.58
CA GLN A 250 -42.72 31.99 -12.42
C GLN A 250 -43.06 33.50 -12.42
N GLN A 251 -42.12 34.36 -12.81
CA GLN A 251 -42.36 35.79 -12.95
C GLN A 251 -43.36 36.10 -14.07
N ALA A 252 -43.26 35.43 -15.23
CA ALA A 252 -44.21 35.58 -16.33
C ALA A 252 -45.62 35.12 -15.94
N ASP A 253 -45.74 34.04 -15.17
CA ASP A 253 -47.01 33.59 -14.57
C ASP A 253 -47.62 34.65 -13.65
N ILE A 254 -46.82 35.23 -12.73
CA ILE A 254 -47.27 36.30 -11.84
C ILE A 254 -47.80 37.47 -12.67
N THR A 255 -47.04 37.93 -13.67
CA THR A 255 -47.44 39.03 -14.56
C THR A 255 -48.76 38.75 -15.28
N ARG A 256 -48.98 37.51 -15.73
CA ARG A 256 -50.25 37.09 -16.36
C ARG A 256 -51.40 37.06 -15.35
N LEU A 257 -51.19 36.50 -14.15
CA LEU A 257 -52.20 36.48 -13.09
C LEU A 257 -52.61 37.90 -12.69
N THR A 258 -51.65 38.81 -12.47
CA THR A 258 -51.93 40.20 -12.09
C THR A 258 -52.69 40.95 -13.19
N ALA A 259 -52.39 40.68 -14.47
CA ALA A 259 -53.14 41.26 -15.59
C ALA A 259 -54.60 40.76 -15.66
N VAL A 260 -54.83 39.46 -15.42
CA VAL A 260 -56.18 38.88 -15.37
C VAL A 260 -56.99 39.42 -14.18
N ILE A 261 -56.36 39.57 -13.02
CA ILE A 261 -56.98 40.17 -11.83
C ILE A 261 -57.40 41.62 -12.13
N ALA A 262 -56.50 42.42 -12.72
CA ALA A 262 -56.80 43.82 -13.07
C ALA A 262 -57.93 43.95 -14.11
N ALA A 263 -58.00 43.06 -15.10
CA ALA A 263 -59.09 43.03 -16.07
C ALA A 263 -60.44 42.70 -15.41
N ALA A 264 -60.49 41.67 -14.54
CA ALA A 264 -61.70 41.32 -13.81
C ALA A 264 -62.15 42.44 -12.83
N GLU A 265 -61.21 43.16 -12.23
CA GLU A 265 -61.50 44.33 -11.40
C GLU A 265 -62.09 45.50 -12.23
N ALA A 266 -61.62 45.72 -13.46
CA ALA A 266 -62.17 46.72 -14.38
C ALA A 266 -63.60 46.41 -14.85
N GLU A 267 -63.97 45.12 -14.97
CA GLU A 267 -65.34 44.66 -15.25
C GLU A 267 -66.26 44.65 -14.00
N GLY A 268 -65.79 45.15 -12.85
CA GLY A 268 -66.57 45.21 -11.62
C GLY A 268 -66.63 43.91 -10.82
N LEU A 269 -65.96 42.85 -11.27
CA LEU A 269 -65.91 41.54 -10.59
C LEU A 269 -64.92 41.50 -9.41
N GLY A 270 -64.38 42.64 -8.98
CA GLY A 270 -63.34 42.72 -7.94
C GLY A 270 -63.72 42.13 -6.57
N GLN A 271 -65.01 42.09 -6.21
CA GLN A 271 -65.48 41.45 -4.98
C GLN A 271 -65.82 39.95 -5.15
N HIS A 272 -65.72 39.40 -6.37
CA HIS A 272 -66.06 38.00 -6.63
C HIS A 272 -65.05 37.07 -5.93
N PRO A 273 -65.50 35.98 -5.26
CA PRO A 273 -64.62 35.12 -4.46
C PRO A 273 -63.45 34.53 -5.26
N VAL A 274 -63.66 34.19 -6.54
CA VAL A 274 -62.59 33.70 -7.43
C VAL A 274 -61.48 34.73 -7.63
N VAL A 275 -61.79 36.04 -7.70
CA VAL A 275 -60.77 37.09 -7.83
C VAL A 275 -59.98 37.22 -6.52
N ALA A 276 -60.62 37.02 -5.36
CA ALA A 276 -59.92 36.95 -4.07
C ALA A 276 -58.96 35.76 -3.97
N GLU A 277 -59.35 34.57 -4.46
CA GLU A 277 -58.47 33.40 -4.54
C GLU A 277 -57.27 33.65 -5.49
N LEU A 278 -57.51 34.26 -6.66
CA LEU A 278 -56.44 34.62 -7.59
C LEU A 278 -55.44 35.60 -6.97
N ARG A 279 -55.89 36.58 -6.18
CA ARG A 279 -54.99 37.49 -5.43
C ARG A 279 -54.16 36.76 -4.37
N GLU A 280 -54.69 35.73 -3.70
CA GLU A 280 -53.89 34.92 -2.78
C GLU A 280 -52.89 34.03 -3.54
N LEU A 281 -53.30 33.42 -4.67
CA LEU A 281 -52.40 32.65 -5.53
C LEU A 281 -51.24 33.51 -6.06
N ALA A 282 -51.51 34.74 -6.52
CA ALA A 282 -50.49 35.71 -6.92
C ALA A 282 -49.52 36.02 -5.76
N ARG A 283 -50.04 36.42 -4.59
CA ARG A 283 -49.22 36.70 -3.39
C ARG A 283 -48.43 35.49 -2.88
N ARG A 284 -48.89 34.25 -3.10
CA ARG A 284 -48.10 33.03 -2.83
C ARG A 284 -46.97 32.84 -3.86
N LYS A 285 -47.21 33.13 -5.14
CA LYS A 285 -46.17 33.07 -6.18
C LYS A 285 -45.14 34.20 -5.99
N GLU A 286 -45.53 35.41 -5.62
CA GLU A 286 -44.61 36.51 -5.32
C GLU A 286 -43.65 36.15 -4.17
N ARG A 287 -44.18 35.68 -3.04
CA ARG A 287 -43.41 35.13 -1.90
C ARG A 287 -42.53 33.92 -2.22
N SER A 288 -42.64 33.33 -3.42
CA SER A 288 -41.73 32.25 -3.85
C SER A 288 -40.44 32.75 -4.51
N ILE A 289 -40.37 34.02 -4.90
CA ILE A 289 -39.23 34.61 -5.64
C ILE A 289 -38.33 35.49 -4.74
N GLU A 290 -38.84 35.97 -3.60
CA GLU A 290 -38.09 36.74 -2.58
C GLU A 290 -37.03 35.92 -1.82
#